data_AF-A0A7Z8QZD1-F1
#
_entry.id   AF-A0A7Z8QZD1-F1
#
_cell.length_a   1.000
_cell.length_b   1.000
_cell.length_c   1.000
_cell.angle_alpha   90.00
_cell.angle_beta   90.00
_cell.angle_gamma   90.00
#
_symmetry.space_group_name_H-M   'P 1'
#
loop_
_entity.id
_entity.type
_entity.pdbx_description
1 polymer ?
#
loop_
_entity_poly.entity_id
_entity_poly.type
_entity_poly.pdbx_seq_one_letter_code
_entity_poly.pdbx_strand_id
1 'polypeptide(L)'
;MEHDYLLKLRQHPTWRLLCTDNSALIISFFYRVFIQPNCRSLKQNELTEKLEDTLFHLRQIQRNKYPKTAKAYLTDWANGENAFLRKYYADNSDEPEFDLTPASEKSIEWLRSLEQKQFIGTESRLLTVFELLASILQTTQTDPQQRIAELEAQKTEIDAEISRLQQGEVISYDPRQVKERFYQLEETARSLLMDFRQVEENFRQLDRRTREKIATSSKHKGDLLDDIFGEQDDIGDSDQGKSFQAFWGLLMSPARQEEFNNLIQKVLALEEVQSCEPDELLPKMKYHLLEAGEKVQRTSSSLVEQLRRYLDDQVWLENKRIMSIIHEIEKSAIAVKQTPPKDKDFIYLDDTKLKFPNNYLW
;
A
#
# COMPACT_ATOMS: atom_id res chain seq x y z
N MET A 1 -8.37 -18.37 14.14
CA MET A 1 -9.59 -19.02 13.61
C MET A 1 -9.33 -20.50 13.46
N GLU A 2 -10.20 -21.35 13.99
CA GLU A 2 -10.07 -22.82 13.88
C GLU A 2 -10.78 -23.36 12.64
N HIS A 3 -10.40 -24.57 12.20
CA HIS A 3 -10.91 -25.22 10.99
C HIS A 3 -12.45 -25.31 10.96
N ASP A 4 -13.08 -25.72 12.05
CA ASP A 4 -14.53 -25.94 12.09
C ASP A 4 -15.31 -24.62 12.03
N TYR A 5 -14.72 -23.53 12.52
CA TYR A 5 -15.28 -22.20 12.35
C TYR A 5 -15.23 -21.74 10.88
N LEU A 6 -14.14 -22.08 10.17
CA LEU A 6 -14.02 -21.80 8.73
C LEU A 6 -15.03 -22.58 7.88
N LEU A 7 -15.36 -23.82 8.26
CA LEU A 7 -16.43 -24.59 7.59
C LEU A 7 -17.79 -23.89 7.73
N LYS A 8 -18.09 -23.30 8.89
CA LYS A 8 -19.32 -22.51 9.09
C LYS A 8 -19.28 -21.21 8.27
N LEU A 9 -18.16 -20.49 8.31
CA LEU A 9 -17.95 -19.26 7.53
C LEU A 9 -18.08 -19.48 6.02
N ARG A 10 -17.77 -20.67 5.51
CA ARG A 10 -17.98 -20.99 4.08
C ARG A 10 -19.44 -20.90 3.65
N GLN A 11 -20.39 -21.02 4.58
CA GLN A 11 -21.82 -20.83 4.31
C GLN A 11 -22.23 -19.34 4.27
N HIS A 12 -21.34 -18.43 4.68
CA HIS A 12 -21.61 -16.99 4.65
C HIS A 12 -21.82 -16.51 3.21
N PRO A 13 -22.85 -15.68 2.91
CA PRO A 13 -23.16 -15.29 1.53
C PRO A 13 -22.00 -14.62 0.79
N THR A 14 -21.15 -13.87 1.51
CA THR A 14 -19.91 -13.28 0.96
C THR A 14 -18.99 -14.34 0.34
N TRP A 15 -18.74 -15.45 1.04
CA TRP A 15 -17.86 -16.52 0.54
C TRP A 15 -18.56 -17.29 -0.58
N ARG A 16 -19.85 -17.59 -0.40
CA ARG A 16 -20.66 -18.28 -1.41
C ARG A 16 -20.68 -17.54 -2.75
N LEU A 17 -20.85 -16.22 -2.73
CA LEU A 17 -20.82 -15.41 -3.95
C LEU A 17 -19.50 -15.58 -4.71
N LEU A 18 -18.37 -15.57 -4.00
CA LEU A 18 -17.04 -15.76 -4.59
C LEU A 18 -16.86 -17.16 -5.20
N CYS A 19 -17.50 -18.18 -4.61
CA CYS A 19 -17.44 -19.57 -5.09
C CYS A 19 -18.49 -19.92 -6.15
N THR A 20 -19.39 -19.00 -6.53
CA THR A 20 -20.44 -19.28 -7.52
C THR A 20 -19.84 -19.36 -8.93
N ASP A 21 -20.29 -20.29 -9.77
CA ASP A 21 -19.77 -20.47 -11.15
C ASP A 21 -19.85 -19.20 -12.02
N ASN A 22 -20.86 -18.37 -11.76
CA ASN A 22 -21.09 -17.10 -12.46
C ASN A 22 -20.59 -15.88 -11.66
N SER A 23 -19.73 -16.06 -10.65
CA SER A 23 -19.25 -14.98 -9.78
C SER A 23 -18.70 -13.79 -10.54
N ALA A 24 -17.88 -14.02 -11.58
CA ALA A 24 -17.35 -12.95 -12.43
C ALA A 24 -18.44 -12.11 -13.11
N LEU A 25 -19.53 -12.73 -13.60
CA LEU A 25 -20.67 -12.00 -14.17
C LEU A 25 -21.38 -11.19 -13.08
N ILE A 26 -21.71 -11.85 -11.96
CA ILE A 26 -22.49 -11.25 -10.88
C ILE A 26 -21.77 -10.02 -10.33
N ILE A 27 -20.49 -10.20 -9.96
CA ILE A 27 -19.68 -9.19 -9.30
C ILE A 27 -19.37 -8.03 -10.25
N SER A 28 -18.99 -8.30 -11.50
CA SER A 28 -18.71 -7.22 -12.48
C SER A 28 -19.97 -6.41 -12.80
N PHE A 29 -21.12 -7.08 -12.92
CA PHE A 29 -22.40 -6.41 -13.13
C PHE A 29 -22.80 -5.56 -11.92
N PHE A 30 -22.76 -6.12 -10.71
CA PHE A 30 -23.08 -5.40 -9.47
C PHE A 30 -22.17 -4.21 -9.23
N TYR A 31 -20.86 -4.37 -9.47
CA TYR A 31 -19.91 -3.27 -9.35
C TYR A 31 -20.27 -2.13 -10.30
N ARG A 32 -20.51 -2.43 -11.58
CA ARG A 32 -20.82 -1.41 -12.60
C ARG A 32 -22.15 -0.69 -12.33
N VAL A 33 -23.14 -1.38 -11.78
CA VAL A 33 -24.52 -0.90 -11.69
C VAL A 33 -24.85 -0.26 -10.34
N PHE A 34 -24.27 -0.74 -9.24
CA PHE A 34 -24.53 -0.22 -7.89
C PHE A 34 -23.32 0.53 -7.32
N ILE A 35 -22.12 -0.07 -7.33
CA ILE A 35 -20.96 0.47 -6.61
C ILE A 35 -20.33 1.66 -7.34
N GLN A 36 -19.99 1.51 -8.62
CA GLN A 36 -19.34 2.54 -9.42
C GLN A 36 -20.18 3.84 -9.52
N PRO A 37 -21.50 3.78 -9.78
CA PRO A 37 -22.36 4.98 -9.77
C PRO A 37 -22.85 5.37 -8.37
N ASN A 38 -22.49 4.64 -7.31
CA ASN A 38 -23.00 4.81 -5.94
C ASN A 38 -24.55 4.82 -5.87
N CYS A 39 -25.17 3.90 -6.60
CA CYS A 39 -26.62 3.73 -6.65
C CYS A 39 -27.06 2.72 -5.58
N ARG A 40 -27.97 3.12 -4.68
CA ARG A 40 -28.44 2.25 -3.59
C ARG A 40 -29.46 1.21 -4.02
N SER A 41 -30.40 1.58 -4.88
CA SER A 41 -31.44 0.68 -5.37
C SER A 41 -31.80 0.98 -6.82
N LEU A 42 -32.27 -0.05 -7.52
CA LEU A 42 -32.77 0.06 -8.88
C LEU A 42 -34.09 -0.68 -9.05
N LYS A 43 -34.95 -0.10 -9.88
CA LYS A 43 -36.20 -0.73 -10.30
C LYS A 43 -35.92 -1.99 -11.11
N GLN A 44 -36.79 -2.99 -10.98
CA GLN A 44 -36.60 -4.28 -11.65
C GLN A 44 -36.47 -4.15 -13.16
N ASN A 45 -37.27 -3.30 -13.82
CA ASN A 45 -37.22 -3.15 -15.27
C ASN A 45 -35.87 -2.59 -15.71
N GLU A 46 -35.43 -1.49 -15.09
CA GLU A 46 -34.13 -0.88 -15.35
C GLU A 46 -32.97 -1.86 -15.09
N LEU A 47 -33.00 -2.59 -13.97
CA LEU A 47 -31.96 -3.57 -13.65
C LEU A 47 -31.94 -4.73 -14.66
N THR A 48 -33.11 -5.15 -15.13
CA THR A 48 -33.24 -6.21 -16.14
C THR A 48 -32.63 -5.77 -17.46
N GLU A 49 -32.96 -4.56 -17.95
CA GLU A 49 -32.42 -3.99 -19.18
C GLU A 49 -30.89 -3.91 -19.13
N LYS A 50 -30.31 -3.34 -18.06
CA LYS A 50 -28.85 -3.26 -17.89
C LYS A 50 -28.18 -4.64 -17.91
N LEU A 51 -28.84 -5.66 -17.33
CA LEU A 51 -28.31 -7.02 -17.32
C LEU A 51 -28.44 -7.67 -18.71
N GLU A 52 -29.51 -7.43 -19.44
CA GLU A 52 -29.67 -7.91 -20.82
C GLU A 52 -28.56 -7.39 -21.73
N ASP A 53 -28.27 -6.08 -21.67
CA ASP A 53 -27.16 -5.48 -22.41
C ASP A 53 -25.82 -6.14 -22.05
N THR A 54 -25.57 -6.35 -20.75
CA THR A 54 -24.34 -6.99 -20.27
C THR A 54 -24.22 -8.43 -20.78
N LEU A 55 -25.31 -9.21 -20.71
CA LEU A 55 -25.36 -10.59 -21.19
C LEU A 55 -25.19 -10.65 -22.71
N PHE A 56 -25.77 -9.70 -23.46
CA PHE A 56 -25.63 -9.62 -24.91
C PHE A 56 -24.15 -9.51 -25.31
N HIS A 57 -23.42 -8.57 -24.71
CA HIS A 57 -21.98 -8.40 -24.97
C HIS A 57 -21.16 -9.63 -24.56
N LEU A 58 -21.40 -10.19 -23.37
CA LEU A 58 -20.63 -11.34 -22.88
C LEU A 58 -20.84 -12.59 -23.73
N ARG A 59 -22.06 -12.84 -24.23
CA ARG A 59 -22.37 -13.99 -25.09
C ARG A 59 -21.72 -13.89 -26.47
N GLN A 60 -21.42 -12.69 -26.96
CA GLN A 60 -20.66 -12.52 -28.20
C GLN A 60 -19.21 -12.99 -28.05
N ILE A 61 -18.59 -12.73 -26.89
CA ILE A 61 -17.20 -13.07 -26.60
C ILE A 61 -17.09 -14.54 -26.14
N GLN A 62 -17.99 -14.99 -25.27
CA GLN A 62 -17.96 -16.31 -24.65
C GLN A 62 -19.19 -17.11 -25.08
N ARG A 63 -19.13 -17.69 -26.28
CA ARG A 63 -20.22 -18.53 -26.84
C ARG A 63 -20.59 -19.65 -25.86
N ASN A 64 -21.89 -19.87 -25.67
CA ASN A 64 -22.48 -20.88 -24.77
C ASN A 64 -22.31 -20.63 -23.25
N LYS A 65 -21.83 -19.45 -22.83
CA LYS A 65 -21.82 -19.05 -21.43
C LYS A 65 -23.05 -18.20 -21.08
N TYR A 66 -23.53 -18.33 -19.85
CA TYR A 66 -24.68 -17.60 -19.29
C TYR A 66 -26.02 -17.81 -20.02
N PRO A 67 -26.63 -19.01 -19.97
CA PRO A 67 -27.81 -19.35 -20.78
C PRO A 67 -29.15 -18.77 -20.30
N LYS A 68 -29.25 -18.30 -19.05
CA LYS A 68 -30.54 -17.83 -18.49
C LYS A 68 -30.90 -16.41 -18.98
N THR A 69 -32.18 -16.05 -18.94
CA THR A 69 -32.60 -14.67 -19.18
C THR A 69 -32.16 -13.76 -18.02
N ALA A 70 -32.06 -12.45 -18.26
CA ALA A 70 -31.71 -11.49 -17.21
C ALA A 70 -32.67 -11.58 -16.02
N LYS A 71 -33.98 -11.62 -16.29
CA LYS A 71 -35.01 -11.78 -15.25
C LYS A 71 -34.83 -13.07 -14.43
N ALA A 72 -34.46 -14.18 -15.08
CA ALA A 72 -34.20 -15.44 -14.38
C ALA A 72 -32.95 -15.34 -13.49
N TYR A 73 -31.87 -14.71 -13.97
CA TYR A 73 -30.68 -14.44 -13.17
C TYR A 73 -31.00 -13.56 -11.95
N LEU A 74 -31.70 -12.44 -12.14
CA LEU A 74 -32.07 -11.54 -11.04
C LEU A 74 -32.98 -12.23 -10.01
N THR A 75 -33.87 -13.10 -10.47
CA THR A 75 -34.72 -13.92 -9.59
C THR A 75 -33.87 -14.89 -8.77
N ASP A 76 -32.90 -15.56 -9.39
CA ASP A 76 -31.99 -16.46 -8.68
C ASP A 76 -31.12 -15.70 -7.66
N TRP A 77 -30.65 -14.50 -8.02
CA TRP A 77 -29.79 -13.68 -7.17
C TRP A 77 -30.54 -12.99 -6.02
N ALA A 78 -31.87 -13.01 -6.02
CA ALA A 78 -32.69 -12.44 -4.95
C ALA A 78 -33.34 -13.49 -4.05
N ASN A 79 -33.17 -14.78 -4.34
CA ASN A 79 -33.92 -15.86 -3.69
C ASN A 79 -33.03 -16.93 -3.07
N GLY A 80 -33.60 -17.56 -2.03
CA GLY A 80 -33.07 -18.78 -1.42
C GLY A 80 -31.65 -18.57 -0.91
N GLU A 81 -30.78 -19.50 -1.27
CA GLU A 81 -29.41 -19.48 -0.78
C GLU A 81 -28.47 -18.51 -1.55
N ASN A 82 -28.97 -17.88 -2.61
CA ASN A 82 -28.23 -16.94 -3.46
C ASN A 82 -28.75 -15.51 -3.32
N ALA A 83 -29.30 -15.15 -2.15
CA ALA A 83 -29.82 -13.81 -1.82
C ALA A 83 -28.69 -12.76 -1.78
N PHE A 84 -28.09 -12.50 -2.93
CA PHE A 84 -27.04 -11.52 -3.17
C PHE A 84 -27.63 -10.12 -3.40
N LEU A 85 -28.82 -10.09 -4.00
CA LEU A 85 -29.71 -8.94 -4.04
C LEU A 85 -30.82 -9.14 -3.02
N ARG A 86 -31.31 -8.04 -2.47
CA ARG A 86 -32.58 -8.01 -1.78
C ARG A 86 -33.60 -7.36 -2.71
N LYS A 87 -34.81 -7.95 -2.75
CA LYS A 87 -35.94 -7.46 -3.52
C LYS A 87 -37.00 -6.94 -2.55
N TYR A 88 -37.46 -5.72 -2.73
CA TYR A 88 -38.49 -5.10 -1.89
C TYR A 88 -39.38 -4.16 -2.72
N TYR A 89 -40.47 -3.69 -2.11
CA TYR A 89 -41.36 -2.69 -2.71
C TYR A 89 -41.23 -1.41 -1.90
N ALA A 90 -40.94 -0.29 -2.56
CA ALA A 90 -40.90 1.01 -1.91
C ALA A 90 -42.33 1.49 -1.58
N ASP A 91 -42.45 2.35 -0.57
CA ASP A 91 -43.74 2.92 -0.17
C ASP A 91 -44.37 3.66 -1.36
N ASN A 92 -45.58 3.25 -1.74
CA ASN A 92 -46.37 3.76 -2.88
C ASN A 92 -45.84 3.39 -4.28
N SER A 93 -45.08 2.30 -4.42
CA SER A 93 -44.70 1.75 -5.73
C SER A 93 -45.14 0.29 -5.90
N ASP A 94 -45.87 0.01 -6.99
CA ASP A 94 -46.19 -1.36 -7.42
C ASP A 94 -45.02 -2.04 -8.17
N GLU A 95 -43.95 -1.29 -8.43
CA GLU A 95 -42.74 -1.80 -9.09
C GLU A 95 -41.70 -2.23 -8.03
N PRO A 96 -41.21 -3.48 -8.09
CA PRO A 96 -40.19 -3.94 -7.16
C PRO A 96 -38.83 -3.29 -7.44
N GLU A 97 -38.12 -2.98 -6.36
CA GLU A 97 -36.75 -2.49 -6.34
C GLU A 97 -35.79 -3.58 -5.84
N PHE A 98 -34.53 -3.44 -6.25
CA PHE A 98 -33.43 -4.31 -5.87
C PHE A 98 -32.28 -3.47 -5.30
N ASP A 99 -31.76 -3.90 -4.16
CA ASP A 99 -30.55 -3.38 -3.52
C ASP A 99 -29.51 -4.51 -3.34
N LEU A 100 -28.23 -4.13 -3.26
CA LEU A 100 -27.17 -5.07 -2.89
C LEU A 100 -27.30 -5.45 -1.42
N THR A 101 -27.13 -6.73 -1.12
CA THR A 101 -26.97 -7.14 0.27
C THR A 101 -25.59 -6.72 0.80
N PRO A 102 -25.46 -6.43 2.11
CA PRO A 102 -24.17 -6.11 2.72
C PRO A 102 -23.11 -7.20 2.47
N ALA A 103 -23.55 -8.45 2.40
CA ALA A 103 -22.66 -9.58 2.15
C ALA A 103 -22.08 -9.57 0.72
N SER A 104 -22.86 -9.12 -0.27
CA SER A 104 -22.40 -8.98 -1.67
C SER A 104 -21.49 -7.77 -1.85
N GLU A 105 -21.81 -6.65 -1.21
CA GLU A 105 -20.94 -5.47 -1.19
C GLU A 105 -19.58 -5.81 -0.57
N LYS A 106 -19.58 -6.53 0.56
CA LYS A 106 -18.35 -7.03 1.20
C LYS A 106 -17.51 -7.93 0.28
N SER A 107 -18.12 -8.76 -0.56
CA SER A 107 -17.38 -9.56 -1.55
C SER A 107 -16.71 -8.69 -2.61
N ILE A 108 -17.42 -7.65 -3.08
CA ILE A 108 -16.91 -6.72 -4.09
C ILE A 108 -15.77 -5.89 -3.50
N GLU A 109 -15.94 -5.36 -2.28
CA GLU A 109 -14.87 -4.63 -1.57
C GLU A 109 -13.63 -5.49 -1.34
N TRP A 110 -13.82 -6.77 -0.95
CA TRP A 110 -12.70 -7.69 -0.81
C TRP A 110 -11.98 -7.93 -2.15
N LEU A 111 -12.70 -8.09 -3.26
CA LEU A 111 -12.06 -8.22 -4.57
C LEU A 111 -11.32 -6.95 -4.99
N ARG A 112 -11.88 -5.76 -4.71
CA ARG A 112 -11.20 -4.48 -4.94
C ARG A 112 -9.93 -4.35 -4.11
N SER A 113 -9.90 -4.91 -2.90
CA SER A 113 -8.69 -4.88 -2.07
C SER A 113 -7.58 -5.82 -2.58
N LEU A 114 -7.88 -6.73 -3.51
CA LEU A 114 -6.86 -7.55 -4.20
C LEU A 114 -6.08 -6.74 -5.23
N GLU A 115 -6.60 -5.60 -5.71
CA GLU A 115 -5.82 -4.69 -6.53
C GLU A 115 -4.65 -4.16 -5.69
N GLN A 116 -3.42 -4.41 -6.15
CA GLN A 116 -2.23 -3.96 -5.45
C GLN A 116 -2.26 -2.45 -5.33
N LYS A 117 -2.33 -1.94 -4.09
CA LYS A 117 -2.14 -0.52 -3.83
C LYS A 117 -0.70 -0.17 -4.17
N GLN A 118 -0.52 0.71 -5.16
CA GLN A 118 0.79 1.20 -5.57
C GLN A 118 1.47 2.05 -4.46
N PHE A 119 0.69 2.62 -3.54
CA PHE A 119 1.19 3.38 -2.40
C PHE A 119 0.57 2.92 -1.08
N ILE A 120 1.44 2.74 -0.07
CA ILE A 120 1.05 2.36 1.28
C ILE A 120 1.57 3.42 2.26
N GLY A 121 0.67 4.27 2.74
CA GLY A 121 0.97 5.29 3.76
C GLY A 121 1.06 4.70 5.17
N THR A 122 2.13 3.96 5.48
CA THR A 122 2.37 3.41 6.83
C THR A 122 2.58 4.49 7.89
N GLU A 123 3.24 5.60 7.55
CA GLU A 123 3.43 6.75 8.45
C GLU A 123 2.09 7.36 8.88
N SER A 124 1.25 7.76 7.90
CA SER A 124 -0.06 8.36 8.18
C SER A 124 -0.93 7.43 9.02
N ARG A 125 -0.91 6.12 8.77
CA ARG A 125 -1.67 5.16 9.59
C ARG A 125 -1.12 5.02 11.00
N LEU A 126 0.19 5.02 11.19
CA LEU A 126 0.76 5.03 12.54
C LEU A 126 0.32 6.30 13.29
N LEU A 127 0.39 7.47 12.64
CA LEU A 127 -0.11 8.72 13.22
C LEU A 127 -1.59 8.63 13.57
N THR A 128 -2.43 8.06 12.70
CA THR A 128 -3.84 7.81 13.01
C THR A 128 -4.02 6.88 14.21
N VAL A 129 -3.17 5.86 14.40
CA VAL A 129 -3.21 5.03 15.62
C VAL A 129 -2.90 5.88 16.86
N PHE A 130 -1.88 6.75 16.82
CA PHE A 130 -1.59 7.69 17.91
C PHE A 130 -2.75 8.67 18.17
N GLU A 131 -3.32 9.25 17.12
CA GLU A 131 -4.45 10.16 17.20
C GLU A 131 -5.69 9.47 17.77
N LEU A 132 -5.99 8.23 17.34
CA LEU A 132 -7.10 7.44 17.86
C LEU A 132 -6.87 7.10 19.34
N LEU A 133 -5.67 6.66 19.71
CA LEU A 133 -5.29 6.42 21.10
C LEU A 133 -5.46 7.68 21.97
N ALA A 134 -4.97 8.83 21.50
CA ALA A 134 -5.11 10.10 22.19
C ALA A 134 -6.58 10.56 22.27
N SER A 135 -7.37 10.36 21.21
CA SER A 135 -8.79 10.71 21.17
C SER A 135 -9.63 9.85 22.10
N ILE A 136 -9.34 8.55 22.23
CA ILE A 136 -10.02 7.66 23.18
C ILE A 136 -9.75 8.12 24.62
N LEU A 137 -8.58 8.71 24.84
CA LEU A 137 -8.15 9.29 26.11
C LEU A 137 -8.54 10.76 26.29
N GLN A 138 -9.52 11.29 25.54
CA GLN A 138 -10.14 12.60 25.82
C GLN A 138 -10.97 12.59 27.12
N THR A 139 -10.31 12.16 28.20
CA THR A 139 -10.77 12.14 29.58
C THR A 139 -9.60 12.65 30.44
N THR A 140 -9.65 13.94 30.78
CA THR A 140 -8.87 14.66 31.82
C THR A 140 -7.46 14.14 32.22
N GLN A 141 -6.43 14.77 31.63
CA GLN A 141 -5.12 15.30 32.14
C GLN A 141 -4.28 14.57 33.22
N THR A 142 -2.96 14.41 32.97
CA THR A 142 -1.82 14.98 33.77
C THR A 142 -0.41 14.64 33.20
N ASP A 143 0.39 15.67 32.85
CA ASP A 143 1.84 15.83 33.13
C ASP A 143 2.28 17.26 32.70
N PRO A 144 2.84 18.14 33.56
CA PRO A 144 2.91 19.59 33.29
C PRO A 144 4.01 20.08 32.33
N GLN A 145 5.18 19.45 32.25
CA GLN A 145 6.32 20.09 31.53
C GLN A 145 6.39 19.76 30.04
N GLN A 146 5.96 18.56 29.64
CA GLN A 146 5.89 18.18 28.23
C GLN A 146 4.62 18.74 27.56
N ARG A 147 3.55 18.94 28.34
CA ARG A 147 2.28 19.53 27.91
C ARG A 147 2.41 21.01 27.53
N ILE A 148 3.33 21.78 28.11
CA ILE A 148 3.44 23.23 27.82
C ILE A 148 3.83 23.53 26.36
N ALA A 149 4.74 22.76 25.76
CA ALA A 149 5.20 23.00 24.39
C ALA A 149 4.15 22.61 23.33
N GLU A 150 3.35 21.57 23.60
CA GLU A 150 2.22 21.16 22.74
C GLU A 150 0.97 22.03 22.98
N LEU A 151 0.81 22.58 24.19
CA LEU A 151 -0.29 23.48 24.56
C LEU A 151 -0.27 24.82 23.84
N GLU A 152 0.90 25.33 23.43
CA GLU A 152 0.97 26.64 22.76
C GLU A 152 0.38 26.60 21.34
N ALA A 153 0.58 25.50 20.59
CA ALA A 153 -0.02 25.31 19.28
C ALA A 153 -1.51 24.93 19.39
N GLN A 154 -1.88 24.15 20.41
CA GLN A 154 -3.27 23.83 20.70
C GLN A 154 -4.03 25.02 21.30
N LYS A 155 -3.35 26.04 21.86
CA LYS A 155 -3.95 27.21 22.55
C LYS A 155 -4.99 27.94 21.70
N THR A 156 -4.74 28.10 20.40
CA THR A 156 -5.69 28.79 19.51
C THR A 156 -6.95 27.98 19.22
N GLU A 157 -6.84 26.66 19.17
CA GLU A 157 -7.98 25.75 18.97
C GLU A 157 -8.72 25.50 20.29
N ILE A 158 -7.95 25.42 21.38
CA ILE A 158 -8.41 25.33 22.76
C ILE A 158 -9.01 26.66 23.24
N ASP A 159 -8.64 27.85 22.78
CA ASP A 159 -9.32 29.11 23.17
C ASP A 159 -10.78 29.12 22.67
N ALA A 160 -11.01 28.53 21.49
CA ALA A 160 -12.35 28.31 20.95
C ALA A 160 -13.11 27.20 21.71
N GLU A 161 -12.40 26.16 22.16
CA GLU A 161 -12.95 25.06 22.96
C GLU A 161 -13.20 25.46 24.43
N ILE A 162 -12.32 26.24 25.05
CA ILE A 162 -12.42 26.87 26.38
C ILE A 162 -13.61 27.81 26.41
N SER A 163 -13.85 28.59 25.34
CA SER A 163 -15.04 29.44 25.25
C SER A 163 -16.34 28.62 25.30
N ARG A 164 -16.34 27.36 24.80
CA ARG A 164 -17.48 26.43 24.88
C ARG A 164 -17.55 25.72 26.23
N LEU A 165 -16.42 25.28 26.78
CA LEU A 165 -16.33 24.64 28.10
C LEU A 165 -16.64 25.61 29.26
N GLN A 166 -16.26 26.90 29.15
CA GLN A 166 -16.61 27.96 30.13
C GLN A 166 -18.12 28.29 30.12
N GLN A 167 -18.84 27.93 29.06
CA GLN A 167 -20.30 27.98 29.00
C GLN A 167 -20.96 26.72 29.61
N GLY A 168 -20.16 25.78 30.13
CA GLY A 168 -20.63 24.57 30.81
C GLY A 168 -20.82 23.35 29.91
N GLU A 169 -20.38 23.39 28.64
CA GLU A 169 -20.49 22.26 27.72
C GLU A 169 -19.36 21.25 27.97
N VAL A 170 -19.65 20.12 28.61
CA VAL A 170 -18.70 19.00 28.72
C VAL A 170 -18.76 18.18 27.43
N ILE A 171 -17.71 18.22 26.61
CA ILE A 171 -17.54 17.32 25.47
C ILE A 171 -16.88 16.04 26.00
N SER A 172 -17.69 15.15 26.57
CA SER A 172 -17.24 13.79 26.92
C SER A 172 -17.80 12.82 25.89
N TYR A 173 -17.00 11.81 25.55
CA TYR A 173 -17.56 10.66 24.84
C TYR A 173 -18.50 9.90 25.75
N ASP A 174 -19.64 9.51 25.20
CA ASP A 174 -20.50 8.51 25.83
C ASP A 174 -19.83 7.12 25.74
N PRO A 175 -20.25 6.14 26.56
CA PRO A 175 -19.65 4.80 26.54
C PRO A 175 -19.71 4.08 25.18
N ARG A 176 -20.71 4.35 24.34
CA ARG A 176 -20.80 3.78 22.98
C ARG A 176 -19.72 4.38 22.08
N GLN A 177 -19.51 5.70 22.16
CA GLN A 177 -18.50 6.43 21.38
C GLN A 177 -17.07 6.00 21.73
N VAL A 178 -16.80 5.65 23.00
CA VAL A 178 -15.52 5.07 23.42
C VAL A 178 -15.31 3.69 22.77
N LYS A 179 -16.32 2.82 22.80
CA LYS A 179 -16.25 1.48 22.18
C LYS A 179 -16.09 1.53 20.67
N GLU A 180 -16.83 2.41 19.98
CA GLU A 180 -16.70 2.60 18.52
C GLU A 180 -15.28 2.99 18.12
N ARG A 181 -14.68 3.95 18.84
CA ARG A 181 -13.30 4.35 18.61
C ARG A 181 -12.31 3.24 18.95
N PHE A 182 -12.57 2.48 20.00
CA PHE A 182 -11.74 1.33 20.35
C PHE A 182 -11.74 0.27 19.24
N TYR A 183 -12.90 -0.07 18.66
CA TYR A 183 -12.96 -0.99 17.53
C TYR A 183 -12.25 -0.43 16.28
N GLN A 184 -12.39 0.86 16.01
CA GLN A 184 -11.67 1.54 14.93
C GLN A 184 -10.15 1.49 15.15
N LEU A 185 -9.69 1.68 16.39
CA LEU A 185 -8.28 1.56 16.77
C LEU A 185 -7.78 0.14 16.48
N GLU A 186 -8.49 -0.89 16.91
CA GLU A 186 -8.08 -2.27 16.66
C GLU A 186 -8.03 -2.62 15.16
N GLU A 187 -9.01 -2.15 14.38
CA GLU A 187 -9.03 -2.36 12.94
C GLU A 187 -7.84 -1.67 12.26
N THR A 188 -7.58 -0.41 12.63
CA THR A 188 -6.45 0.37 12.11
C THR A 188 -5.12 -0.27 12.48
N ALA A 189 -4.99 -0.75 13.72
CA ALA A 189 -3.85 -1.50 14.23
C ALA A 189 -3.57 -2.77 13.40
N ARG A 190 -4.59 -3.60 13.16
CA ARG A 190 -4.46 -4.81 12.34
C ARG A 190 -4.12 -4.46 10.89
N SER A 191 -4.75 -3.44 10.31
CA SER A 191 -4.43 -2.95 8.97
C SER A 191 -2.97 -2.54 8.86
N LEU A 192 -2.47 -1.76 9.82
CA LEU A 192 -1.07 -1.29 9.82
C LEU A 192 -0.07 -2.46 9.79
N LEU A 193 -0.31 -3.53 10.54
CA LEU A 193 0.54 -4.72 10.50
C LEU A 193 0.44 -5.48 9.16
N MET A 194 -0.74 -5.51 8.52
CA MET A 194 -0.88 -6.07 7.17
C MET A 194 -0.14 -5.22 6.14
N ASP A 195 -0.21 -3.90 6.25
CA ASP A 195 0.50 -2.96 5.39
C ASP A 195 2.02 -3.21 5.43
N PHE A 196 2.61 -3.52 6.60
CA PHE A 196 4.02 -3.92 6.68
C PHE A 196 4.37 -5.16 5.89
N ARG A 197 3.51 -6.19 5.92
CA ARG A 197 3.73 -7.41 5.13
C ARG A 197 3.70 -7.10 3.63
N GLN A 198 2.80 -6.20 3.22
CA GLN A 198 2.74 -5.78 1.83
C GLN A 198 3.95 -4.93 1.43
N VAL A 199 4.41 -4.02 2.28
CA VAL A 199 5.66 -3.25 2.07
C VAL A 199 6.85 -4.21 1.93
N GLU A 200 6.97 -5.21 2.81
CA GLU A 200 8.01 -6.23 2.74
C GLU A 200 7.97 -7.00 1.41
N GLU A 201 6.78 -7.44 0.98
CA GLU A 201 6.61 -8.13 -0.30
C GLU A 201 6.96 -7.25 -1.50
N ASN A 202 6.59 -5.97 -1.48
CA ASN A 202 6.96 -5.01 -2.51
C ASN A 202 8.50 -4.90 -2.63
N PHE A 203 9.23 -4.78 -1.51
CA PHE A 203 10.69 -4.77 -1.52
C PHE A 203 11.30 -6.08 -2.00
N ARG A 204 10.72 -7.24 -1.66
CA ARG A 204 11.18 -8.54 -2.17
C ARG A 204 10.98 -8.68 -3.68
N GLN A 205 9.86 -8.20 -4.20
CA GLN A 205 9.61 -8.20 -5.65
C GLN A 205 10.58 -7.26 -6.36
N LEU A 206 10.85 -6.10 -5.79
CA LEU A 206 11.85 -5.16 -6.29
C LEU A 206 13.24 -5.80 -6.33
N ASP A 207 13.68 -6.44 -5.24
CA ASP A 207 14.94 -7.19 -5.17
C ASP A 207 15.06 -8.26 -6.25
N ARG A 208 14.00 -9.06 -6.48
CA ARG A 208 13.98 -10.06 -7.56
C ARG A 208 14.10 -9.42 -8.94
N ARG A 209 13.30 -8.39 -9.24
CA ARG A 209 13.34 -7.68 -10.52
C ARG A 209 14.70 -7.04 -10.78
N THR A 210 15.30 -6.43 -9.75
CA THR A 210 16.64 -5.85 -9.82
C THR A 210 17.69 -6.91 -10.15
N ARG A 211 17.63 -8.10 -9.52
CA ARG A 211 18.54 -9.21 -9.85
C ARG A 211 18.36 -9.72 -11.28
N GLU A 212 17.12 -9.85 -11.73
CA GLU A 212 16.81 -10.26 -13.10
C GLU A 212 17.37 -9.26 -14.12
N LYS A 213 17.15 -7.94 -13.89
CA LYS A 213 17.72 -6.87 -14.72
C LYS A 213 19.26 -6.93 -14.72
N ILE A 214 19.89 -7.07 -13.55
CA ILE A 214 21.35 -7.18 -13.42
C ILE A 214 21.92 -8.38 -14.18
N ALA A 215 21.30 -9.55 -14.05
CA ALA A 215 21.78 -10.78 -14.66
C ALA A 215 21.58 -10.82 -16.19
N THR A 216 20.57 -10.12 -16.71
CA THR A 216 20.23 -10.11 -18.14
C THR A 216 20.81 -8.91 -18.88
N SER A 217 21.27 -7.87 -18.17
CA SER A 217 21.78 -6.65 -18.78
C SER A 217 23.21 -6.81 -19.31
N SER A 218 23.41 -6.34 -20.54
CA SER A 218 24.72 -6.09 -21.16
C SER A 218 25.04 -4.58 -21.26
N LYS A 219 24.20 -3.73 -20.66
CA LYS A 219 24.33 -2.27 -20.71
C LYS A 219 25.47 -1.75 -19.84
N HIS A 220 25.95 -0.54 -20.15
CA HIS A 220 26.94 0.14 -19.33
C HIS A 220 26.37 0.54 -17.96
N LYS A 221 27.26 0.73 -16.98
CA LYS A 221 26.91 1.02 -15.57
C LYS A 221 25.87 2.14 -15.43
N GLY A 222 26.04 3.25 -16.15
CA GLY A 222 25.12 4.39 -16.11
C GLY A 222 23.72 4.02 -16.59
N ASP A 223 23.62 3.42 -17.78
CA ASP A 223 22.33 3.05 -18.39
C ASP A 223 21.58 1.99 -17.57
N LEU A 224 22.29 1.06 -16.92
CA LEU A 224 21.67 0.06 -16.05
C LEU A 224 21.17 0.69 -14.74
N LEU A 225 21.90 1.66 -14.19
CA LEU A 225 21.42 2.42 -13.04
C LEU A 225 20.19 3.24 -13.44
N ASP A 226 20.20 3.90 -14.59
CA ASP A 226 19.04 4.63 -15.11
C ASP A 226 17.85 3.69 -15.41
N ASP A 227 18.08 2.44 -15.85
CA ASP A 227 16.99 1.45 -16.02
C ASP A 227 16.43 0.91 -14.70
N ILE A 228 17.26 0.84 -13.65
CA ILE A 228 16.87 0.32 -12.33
C ILE A 228 16.22 1.42 -11.49
N PHE A 229 16.68 2.67 -11.63
CA PHE A 229 16.29 3.82 -10.81
C PHE A 229 15.47 4.89 -11.57
N GLY A 230 15.50 4.91 -12.91
CA GLY A 230 14.82 5.92 -13.73
C GLY A 230 13.34 5.61 -14.02
N GLU A 231 12.89 4.36 -13.85
CA GLU A 231 11.46 4.01 -13.89
C GLU A 231 10.82 4.21 -12.50
N GLN A 232 10.66 5.47 -12.09
CA GLN A 232 9.75 5.92 -11.02
C GLN A 232 9.91 5.37 -9.57
N ASP A 233 10.84 4.45 -9.32
CA ASP A 233 11.06 3.79 -8.03
C ASP A 233 12.50 3.92 -7.55
N ASP A 234 12.80 5.02 -6.87
CA ASP A 234 13.93 5.02 -5.95
C ASP A 234 13.55 4.19 -4.72
N ILE A 235 14.27 3.11 -4.43
CA ILE A 235 14.01 2.22 -3.27
C ILE A 235 13.92 3.04 -1.95
N GLY A 236 14.67 4.15 -1.85
CA GLY A 236 14.62 5.09 -0.73
C GLY A 236 13.86 6.40 -0.98
N ASP A 237 13.77 6.86 -2.24
CA ASP A 237 13.17 8.15 -2.61
C ASP A 237 11.75 8.02 -3.20
N SER A 238 11.24 6.79 -3.39
CA SER A 238 9.83 6.52 -3.66
C SER A 238 8.98 7.00 -2.48
N ASP A 239 7.74 7.38 -2.75
CA ASP A 239 6.81 7.81 -1.71
C ASP A 239 6.65 6.73 -0.63
N GLN A 240 6.72 5.45 -1.01
CA GLN A 240 6.66 4.32 -0.08
C GLN A 240 7.94 4.15 0.75
N GLY A 241 9.12 4.32 0.16
CA GLY A 241 10.40 4.33 0.88
C GLY A 241 10.48 5.48 1.88
N LYS A 242 10.10 6.70 1.46
CA LYS A 242 10.02 7.90 2.31
C LYS A 242 9.06 7.73 3.48
N SER A 243 7.84 7.29 3.20
CA SER A 243 6.82 6.97 4.21
C SER A 243 7.32 5.91 5.21
N PHE A 244 7.98 4.86 4.73
CA PHE A 244 8.56 3.84 5.61
C PHE A 244 9.71 4.39 6.46
N GLN A 245 10.63 5.18 5.89
CA GLN A 245 11.75 5.77 6.65
C GLN A 245 11.28 6.77 7.70
N ALA A 246 10.29 7.60 7.37
CA ALA A 246 9.67 8.52 8.32
C ALA A 246 8.97 7.76 9.45
N PHE A 247 8.19 6.72 9.11
CA PHE A 247 7.63 5.79 10.08
C PHE A 247 8.71 5.16 10.97
N TRP A 248 9.80 4.64 10.38
CA TRP A 248 10.83 3.93 11.12
C TRP A 248 11.57 4.88 12.06
N GLY A 249 11.87 6.10 11.61
CA GLY A 249 12.40 7.17 12.46
C GLY A 249 11.47 7.49 13.63
N LEU A 250 10.16 7.59 13.38
CA LEU A 250 9.16 7.81 14.42
C LEU A 250 9.11 6.65 15.44
N LEU A 251 9.12 5.40 14.95
CA LEU A 251 9.08 4.20 15.78
C LEU A 251 10.36 4.03 16.60
N MET A 252 11.53 4.42 16.08
CA MET A 252 12.80 4.35 16.81
C MET A 252 12.96 5.44 17.88
N SER A 253 12.15 6.50 17.85
CA SER A 253 12.22 7.58 18.84
C SER A 253 11.84 7.09 20.24
N PRO A 254 12.74 7.14 21.24
CA PRO A 254 12.45 6.66 22.59
C PRO A 254 11.24 7.35 23.23
N ALA A 255 11.12 8.68 23.03
CA ALA A 255 10.01 9.47 23.56
C ALA A 255 8.66 9.01 22.97
N ARG A 256 8.61 8.76 21.64
CA ARG A 256 7.39 8.27 20.96
C ARG A 256 7.03 6.85 21.38
N GLN A 257 8.01 5.98 21.60
CA GLN A 257 7.76 4.64 22.10
C GLN A 257 7.17 4.63 23.51
N GLU A 258 7.67 5.50 24.38
CA GLU A 258 7.17 5.65 25.75
C GLU A 258 5.75 6.22 25.75
N GLU A 259 5.51 7.29 24.97
CA GLU A 259 4.19 7.85 24.72
C GLU A 259 3.19 6.77 24.24
N PHE A 260 3.55 6.02 23.21
CA PHE A 260 2.72 4.96 22.64
C PHE A 260 2.31 3.91 23.67
N ASN A 261 3.28 3.41 24.44
CA ASN A 261 3.03 2.43 25.49
C ASN A 261 2.12 2.98 26.59
N ASN A 262 2.35 4.22 27.01
CA ASN A 262 1.53 4.89 28.02
C ASN A 262 0.09 5.08 27.54
N LEU A 263 -0.11 5.48 26.27
CA LEU A 263 -1.45 5.63 25.70
C LEU A 263 -2.19 4.29 25.63
N ILE A 264 -1.53 3.22 25.16
CA ILE A 264 -2.12 1.87 25.12
C ILE A 264 -2.54 1.42 26.51
N GLN A 265 -1.67 1.58 27.52
CA GLN A 265 -1.98 1.19 28.89
C GLN A 265 -3.19 1.95 29.44
N LYS A 266 -3.27 3.26 29.21
CA LYS A 266 -4.41 4.07 29.66
C LYS A 266 -5.70 3.67 28.96
N VAL A 267 -5.68 3.43 27.64
CA VAL A 267 -6.86 3.02 26.88
C VAL A 267 -7.38 1.67 27.36
N LEU A 268 -6.50 0.69 27.55
CA LEU A 268 -6.88 -0.64 28.03
C LEU A 268 -7.35 -0.65 29.50
N ALA A 269 -7.03 0.40 30.26
CA ALA A 269 -7.52 0.56 31.63
C ALA A 269 -8.95 1.11 31.71
N LEU A 270 -9.53 1.62 30.62
CA LEU A 270 -10.90 2.13 30.60
C LEU A 270 -11.91 0.98 30.77
N GLU A 271 -12.93 1.19 31.61
CA GLU A 271 -13.96 0.20 31.90
C GLU A 271 -14.74 -0.19 30.64
N GLU A 272 -15.04 0.79 29.79
CA GLU A 272 -15.72 0.60 28.52
C GLU A 272 -14.91 -0.29 27.58
N VAL A 273 -13.58 -0.13 27.56
CA VAL A 273 -12.67 -0.92 26.73
C VAL A 273 -12.52 -2.33 27.30
N GLN A 274 -12.40 -2.49 28.62
CA GLN A 274 -12.36 -3.81 29.26
C GLN A 274 -13.62 -4.62 28.97
N SER A 275 -14.79 -3.95 28.91
CA SER A 275 -16.05 -4.60 28.54
C SER A 275 -16.11 -5.09 27.09
N CYS A 276 -15.19 -4.64 26.22
CA CYS A 276 -15.04 -5.13 24.85
C CYS A 276 -14.17 -6.40 24.73
N GLU A 277 -13.58 -6.87 25.83
CA GLU A 277 -12.68 -8.04 25.87
C GLU A 277 -11.52 -7.92 24.86
N PRO A 278 -10.65 -6.91 25.00
CA PRO A 278 -9.58 -6.62 24.05
C PRO A 278 -8.61 -7.80 23.92
N ASP A 279 -8.15 -8.06 22.70
CA ASP A 279 -7.19 -9.12 22.43
C ASP A 279 -5.75 -8.75 22.84
N GLU A 280 -4.80 -9.68 22.67
CA GLU A 280 -3.39 -9.43 23.02
C GLU A 280 -2.63 -8.57 22.00
N LEU A 281 -3.28 -8.10 20.92
CA LEU A 281 -2.60 -7.37 19.85
C LEU A 281 -2.09 -6.01 20.34
N LEU A 282 -2.99 -5.18 20.90
CA LEU A 282 -2.64 -3.83 21.35
C LEU A 282 -1.56 -3.83 22.44
N PRO A 283 -1.64 -4.68 23.49
CA PRO A 283 -0.57 -4.81 24.49
C PRO A 283 0.81 -5.12 23.88
N LYS A 284 0.86 -5.88 22.78
CA LYS A 284 2.10 -6.31 22.12
C LYS A 284 2.43 -5.49 20.87
N MET A 285 1.66 -4.43 20.59
CA MET A 285 1.72 -3.71 19.32
C MET A 285 3.12 -3.15 19.04
N LYS A 286 3.77 -2.57 20.06
CA LYS A 286 5.16 -2.09 19.94
C LYS A 286 6.09 -3.17 19.40
N TYR A 287 6.05 -4.36 19.98
CA TYR A 287 6.92 -5.47 19.57
C TYR A 287 6.62 -5.91 18.13
N HIS A 288 5.34 -5.99 17.77
CA HIS A 288 4.93 -6.35 16.41
C HIS A 288 5.38 -5.32 15.37
N LEU A 289 5.29 -4.03 15.68
CA LEU A 289 5.76 -2.95 14.79
C LEU A 289 7.29 -2.96 14.64
N LEU A 290 8.03 -3.18 15.73
CA LEU A 290 9.49 -3.30 15.70
C LEU A 290 9.94 -4.49 14.85
N GLU A 291 9.35 -5.67 15.08
CA GLU A 291 9.65 -6.88 14.33
C GLU A 291 9.33 -6.71 12.84
N ALA A 292 8.19 -6.10 12.52
CA ALA A 292 7.77 -5.85 11.15
C ALA A 292 8.72 -4.87 10.43
N GLY A 293 9.08 -3.76 11.08
CA GLY A 293 10.00 -2.79 10.50
C GLY A 293 11.42 -3.34 10.37
N GLU A 294 11.92 -4.16 11.30
CA GLU A 294 13.21 -4.84 11.14
C GLU A 294 13.27 -5.73 9.89
N LYS A 295 12.19 -6.49 9.60
CA LYS A 295 12.13 -7.35 8.41
C LYS A 295 12.18 -6.54 7.13
N VAL A 296 11.45 -5.43 7.08
CA VAL A 296 11.48 -4.50 5.94
C VAL A 296 12.89 -3.89 5.79
N GLN A 297 13.49 -3.42 6.87
CA GLN A 297 14.83 -2.82 6.87
C GLN A 297 15.91 -3.79 6.42
N ARG A 298 15.85 -5.06 6.85
CA ARG A 298 16.77 -6.11 6.40
C ARG A 298 16.63 -6.38 4.90
N THR A 299 15.39 -6.44 4.40
CA THR A 299 15.12 -6.64 2.97
C THR A 299 15.67 -5.47 2.15
N SER A 300 15.42 -4.24 2.58
CA SER A 300 15.94 -3.03 1.93
C SER A 300 17.48 -2.98 1.94
N SER A 301 18.10 -3.28 3.09
CA SER A 301 19.57 -3.28 3.22
C SER A 301 20.23 -4.34 2.34
N SER A 302 19.63 -5.53 2.22
CA SER A 302 20.11 -6.58 1.32
C SER A 302 20.12 -6.14 -0.14
N LEU A 303 19.09 -5.39 -0.57
CA LEU A 303 19.00 -4.89 -1.93
C LEU A 303 20.10 -3.86 -2.24
N VAL A 304 20.32 -2.91 -1.33
CA VAL A 304 21.38 -1.89 -1.45
C VAL A 304 22.78 -2.52 -1.49
N GLU A 305 23.05 -3.48 -0.61
CA GLU A 305 24.36 -4.15 -0.56
C GLU A 305 24.66 -4.95 -1.84
N GLN A 306 23.65 -5.59 -2.43
CA GLN A 306 23.82 -6.33 -3.68
C GLN A 306 24.08 -5.43 -4.87
N LEU A 307 23.37 -4.30 -4.95
CA LEU A 307 23.64 -3.28 -5.95
C LEU A 307 25.07 -2.77 -5.84
N ARG A 308 25.52 -2.44 -4.62
CA ARG A 308 26.89 -2.02 -4.37
C ARG A 308 27.90 -3.05 -4.85
N ARG A 309 27.72 -4.31 -4.46
CA ARG A 309 28.62 -5.40 -4.85
C ARG A 309 28.70 -5.57 -6.38
N TYR A 310 27.56 -5.52 -7.07
CA TYR A 310 27.55 -5.61 -8.53
C TYR A 310 28.29 -4.43 -9.18
N LEU A 311 28.07 -3.21 -8.68
CA LEU A 311 28.76 -2.03 -9.17
C LEU A 311 30.28 -2.11 -8.95
N ASP A 312 30.70 -2.62 -7.80
CA ASP A 312 32.12 -2.82 -7.48
C ASP A 312 32.76 -3.88 -8.40
N ASP A 313 32.06 -4.99 -8.67
CA ASP A 313 32.50 -6.03 -9.60
C ASP A 313 32.65 -5.51 -11.05
N GLN A 314 31.73 -4.65 -11.51
CA GLN A 314 31.83 -3.99 -12.82
C GLN A 314 33.02 -3.03 -12.92
N VAL A 315 33.24 -2.21 -11.89
CA VAL A 315 34.40 -1.29 -11.85
C VAL A 315 35.71 -2.06 -11.94
N TRP A 316 35.81 -3.22 -11.29
CA TRP A 316 36.98 -4.08 -11.41
C TRP A 316 37.19 -4.60 -12.84
N LEU A 317 36.13 -5.06 -13.51
CA LEU A 317 36.21 -5.53 -14.91
C LEU A 317 36.60 -4.41 -15.88
N GLU A 318 36.02 -3.21 -15.72
CA GLU A 318 36.36 -2.03 -16.53
C GLU A 318 37.82 -1.63 -16.34
N ASN A 319 38.29 -1.52 -15.09
CA ASN A 319 39.69 -1.21 -14.80
C ASN A 319 40.65 -2.25 -15.40
N LYS A 320 40.30 -3.53 -15.33
CA LYS A 320 41.09 -4.61 -15.95
C LYS A 320 41.16 -4.44 -17.47
N ARG A 321 40.05 -4.06 -18.12
CA ARG A 321 39.99 -3.81 -19.56
C ARG A 321 40.78 -2.56 -19.97
N ILE A 322 40.74 -1.50 -19.17
CA ILE A 322 41.57 -0.30 -19.39
C ILE A 322 43.04 -0.69 -19.35
N MET A 323 43.46 -1.45 -18.33
CA MET A 323 44.85 -1.92 -18.21
C MET A 323 45.27 -2.82 -19.38
N SER A 324 44.38 -3.70 -19.87
CA SER A 324 44.71 -4.52 -21.05
C SER A 324 44.88 -3.68 -22.31
N ILE A 325 44.03 -2.68 -22.52
CA ILE A 325 44.13 -1.76 -23.68
C ILE A 325 45.42 -0.96 -23.61
N ILE A 326 45.77 -0.42 -22.43
CA ILE A 326 47.06 0.30 -22.24
C ILE A 326 48.23 -0.62 -22.60
N HIS A 327 48.22 -1.86 -22.11
CA HIS A 327 49.29 -2.81 -22.41
C HIS A 327 49.37 -3.17 -23.91
N GLU A 328 48.23 -3.30 -24.59
CA GLU A 328 48.19 -3.51 -26.04
C GLU A 328 48.73 -2.30 -26.82
N ILE A 329 48.41 -1.08 -26.40
CA ILE A 329 48.95 0.16 -26.97
C ILE A 329 50.46 0.23 -26.77
N GLU A 330 50.95 -0.04 -25.55
CA GLU A 330 52.39 -0.07 -25.23
C GLU A 330 53.13 -1.11 -26.09
N LYS A 331 52.58 -2.33 -26.20
CA LYS A 331 53.15 -3.40 -27.01
C LYS A 331 53.20 -3.02 -28.50
N SER A 332 52.13 -2.40 -29.01
CA SER A 332 52.06 -1.91 -30.39
C SER A 332 53.06 -0.78 -30.63
N ALA A 333 53.19 0.17 -29.70
CA ALA A 333 54.16 1.25 -29.77
C ALA A 333 55.61 0.75 -29.76
N ILE A 334 55.93 -0.26 -28.94
CA ILE A 334 57.24 -0.91 -28.93
C ILE A 334 57.53 -1.64 -30.24
N ALA A 335 56.55 -2.35 -30.82
CA ALA A 335 56.71 -3.03 -32.10
C ALA A 335 57.00 -2.06 -33.25
N VAL A 336 56.38 -0.87 -33.22
CA VAL A 336 56.58 0.19 -34.21
C VAL A 336 57.85 1.00 -33.95
N LYS A 337 58.43 0.97 -32.75
CA LYS A 337 59.63 1.74 -32.37
C LYS A 337 60.84 1.50 -33.28
N GLN A 338 61.02 0.27 -33.78
CA GLN A 338 62.16 -0.09 -34.64
C GLN A 338 61.90 0.07 -36.14
N THR A 339 60.64 0.23 -36.53
CA THR A 339 60.20 0.50 -37.90
C THR A 339 59.09 1.54 -37.85
N PRO A 340 59.42 2.81 -37.56
CA PRO A 340 58.43 3.88 -37.58
C PRO A 340 57.81 3.94 -38.98
N PRO A 341 56.50 4.23 -39.10
CA PRO A 341 55.84 4.34 -40.39
C PRO A 341 56.60 5.35 -41.25
N LYS A 342 56.99 4.93 -42.46
CA LYS A 342 57.78 5.78 -43.37
C LYS A 342 56.95 6.86 -44.03
N ASP A 343 55.63 6.69 -44.08
CA ASP A 343 54.70 7.67 -44.59
C ASP A 343 54.04 8.45 -43.45
N LYS A 344 53.98 9.77 -43.67
CA LYS A 344 53.21 10.72 -42.87
C LYS A 344 51.72 10.57 -43.19
N ASP A 345 51.15 9.40 -42.96
CA ASP A 345 49.68 9.23 -42.95
C ASP A 345 49.13 9.80 -41.65
N PHE A 346 49.25 11.13 -41.51
CA PHE A 346 48.49 11.86 -40.52
C PHE A 346 47.03 11.83 -40.97
N ILE A 347 46.16 11.27 -40.12
CA ILE A 347 44.75 11.63 -40.16
C ILE A 347 44.68 13.09 -39.72
N TYR A 348 44.26 13.97 -40.63
CA TYR A 348 43.77 15.29 -40.25
C TYR A 348 42.42 15.07 -39.55
N LEU A 349 42.44 15.12 -38.23
CA LEU A 349 41.21 15.32 -37.46
C LEU A 349 40.77 16.75 -37.76
N ASP A 350 39.65 16.91 -38.46
CA ASP A 350 39.00 18.22 -38.58
C ASP A 350 38.86 18.80 -37.18
N ASP A 351 39.28 20.06 -37.06
CA ASP A 351 39.47 20.87 -35.86
C ASP A 351 38.32 20.71 -34.85
N THR A 352 38.34 19.64 -34.06
CA THR A 352 37.64 19.61 -32.78
C THR A 352 38.48 20.50 -31.90
N LYS A 353 38.12 21.79 -31.87
CA LYS A 353 38.61 22.74 -30.87
C LYS A 353 38.48 22.09 -29.51
N LEU A 354 39.57 21.47 -29.05
CA LEU A 354 39.76 21.09 -27.67
C LEU A 354 39.76 22.39 -26.89
N LYS A 355 38.59 22.74 -26.35
CA LYS A 355 38.50 23.73 -25.28
C LYS A 355 39.17 23.10 -24.07
N PHE A 356 40.49 23.25 -23.99
CA PHE A 356 41.18 23.11 -22.72
C PHE A 356 40.59 24.18 -21.79
N PRO A 357 40.01 23.82 -20.63
CA PRO A 357 39.85 24.78 -19.56
C PRO A 357 41.27 25.20 -19.21
N ASN A 358 41.64 26.43 -19.56
CA ASN A 358 42.82 27.04 -18.99
C ASN A 358 42.57 27.10 -17.48
N ASN A 359 43.17 26.17 -16.75
CA ASN A 359 43.85 26.44 -15.49
C ASN A 359 44.77 25.27 -15.14
N TYR A 360 46.06 25.50 -15.42
CA TYR A 360 47.16 25.02 -14.60
C TYR A 360 46.86 25.44 -13.12
N LEU A 361 47.16 24.64 -12.11
CA LEU A 361 48.43 23.94 -11.91
C LEU A 361 48.23 22.51 -11.40
N TRP A 362 49.05 21.63 -11.97
CA TRP A 362 48.80 20.22 -12.28
C TRP A 362 49.33 19.24 -11.24
#